data_AF-A0A2E9AVD1-F1
#
_entry.id   AF-A0A2E9AVD1-F1
#
_cell.length_a   1.000
_cell.length_b   1.000
_cell.length_c   1.000
_cell.angle_alpha   90.00
_cell.angle_beta   90.00
_cell.angle_gamma   90.00
#
_symmetry.space_group_name_H-M   'P 1'
#
loop_
_entity.id
_entity.type
_entity.pdbx_description
1 polymer ?
#
loop_
_entity_poly.entity_id
_entity_poly.type
_entity_poly.pdbx_seq_one_letter_code
_entity_poly.pdbx_strand_id
1 'polypeptide(L)' 'MNPFLKEYQTPFKIPPFEEIKFEHFEPAFIQGMKEHQEEIKEIAENPNEPTFKNTLEALESSGETL' A
#
# COMPACT_ATOMS: atom_id res chain seq x y z
N MET A 1 15.05 -9.68 -0.22
CA MET A 1 14.00 -8.84 -0.81
C MET A 1 12.68 -9.27 -0.18
N ASN A 2 11.88 -8.34 0.33
CA ASN A 2 10.62 -8.69 0.99
C ASN A 2 9.54 -9.01 -0.05
N PRO A 3 8.93 -10.22 -0.07
CA PRO A 3 7.93 -10.59 -1.07
C PRO A 3 6.71 -9.68 -1.08
N PHE A 4 6.32 -9.10 0.06
CA PHE A 4 5.17 -8.18 0.15
C PHE A 4 5.40 -6.84 -0.56
N LEU A 5 6.66 -6.44 -0.78
CA LEU A 5 7.03 -5.14 -1.34
C LEU A 5 7.38 -5.21 -2.83
N LYS A 6 6.89 -6.23 -3.54
CA LYS A 6 7.09 -6.41 -4.98
C LYS A 6 5.81 -6.91 -5.62
N GLU A 7 5.62 -6.59 -6.90
CA GLU A 7 4.51 -7.15 -7.66
C GLU A 7 4.65 -8.68 -7.79
N TYR A 8 3.54 -9.39 -7.56
CA TYR A 8 3.50 -10.84 -7.68
C TYR A 8 3.47 -11.27 -9.15
N GLN A 9 4.46 -12.06 -9.55
CA GLN A 9 4.54 -12.64 -10.90
C GLN A 9 3.89 -14.03 -11.00
N THR A 10 3.25 -14.50 -9.94
CA THR A 10 2.47 -15.74 -9.91
C THR A 10 1.20 -15.59 -10.78
N PRO A 11 0.65 -16.71 -11.28
CA PRO A 11 -0.65 -16.69 -11.96
C PRO A 11 -1.71 -16.03 -11.08
N PHE A 12 -2.50 -15.12 -11.67
CA PHE A 12 -3.55 -14.36 -10.98
C PHE A 12 -3.07 -13.48 -9.82
N LYS A 13 -1.77 -13.14 -9.75
CA LYS A 13 -1.19 -12.35 -8.65
C LYS A 13 -1.48 -12.96 -7.27
N ILE A 14 -1.40 -14.29 -7.16
CA ILE A 14 -1.54 -14.99 -5.88
C ILE A 14 -0.27 -14.77 -5.03
N PRO A 15 -0.36 -14.53 -3.71
CA PRO A 15 0.83 -14.39 -2.88
C PRO A 15 1.79 -15.59 -3.05
N PRO A 16 3.10 -15.36 -3.25
CA PRO A 16 4.09 -16.42 -3.35
C PRO A 16 4.38 -17.00 -1.96
N PHE A 17 3.46 -17.79 -1.41
CA PHE A 17 3.51 -18.31 -0.04
C PHE A 17 4.80 -19.06 0.30
N GLU A 18 5.42 -19.71 -0.68
CA GLU A 18 6.71 -20.41 -0.52
C GLU A 18 7.88 -19.47 -0.24
N GLU A 19 7.80 -18.22 -0.67
CA GLU A 19 8.83 -17.18 -0.44
C GLU A 19 8.57 -16.39 0.85
N ILE A 20 7.35 -16.42 1.39
CA ILE A 20 6.95 -15.64 2.55
C ILE A 20 7.48 -16.30 3.83
N LYS A 21 8.18 -15.52 4.65
CA LYS A 21 8.74 -15.92 5.93
C LYS A 21 8.27 -14.97 7.02
N PHE A 22 8.30 -15.42 8.27
CA PHE A 22 7.88 -14.61 9.43
C PHE A 22 8.65 -13.28 9.52
N GLU A 23 9.93 -13.30 9.15
CA GLU A 23 10.84 -12.14 9.11
C GLU A 23 10.39 -11.03 8.15
N HIS A 24 9.49 -11.34 7.21
CA HIS A 24 9.02 -10.39 6.21
C HIS A 24 7.85 -9.53 6.69
N PHE A 25 7.11 -9.95 7.73
CA PHE A 25 5.88 -9.28 8.14
C PHE A 25 6.14 -7.92 8.78
N GLU A 26 6.92 -7.87 9.85
CA GLU A 26 7.18 -6.62 10.57
C GLU A 26 7.78 -5.53 9.65
N PRO A 27 8.81 -5.80 8.83
CA PRO A 27 9.33 -4.79 7.91
C PRO A 27 8.33 -4.37 6.84
N ALA A 28 7.47 -5.27 6.35
CA ALA A 28 6.44 -4.94 5.37
C ALA A 28 5.36 -4.04 5.97
N PHE A 29 4.87 -4.37 7.17
CA PHE A 29 3.88 -3.53 7.86
C PHE A 29 4.42 -2.14 8.17
N ILE A 30 5.66 -2.03 8.65
CA ILE A 30 6.28 -0.72 8.91
C ILE A 30 6.35 0.11 7.63
N GLN A 31 6.74 -0.51 6.51
CA GLN A 31 6.80 0.17 5.22
C GLN A 31 5.41 0.57 4.73
N GLY A 32 4.43 -0.33 4.76
CA GLY A 32 3.06 -0.06 4.32
C GLY A 32 2.37 1.02 5.16
N MET A 33 2.56 1.03 6.48
CA MET A 33 2.06 2.10 7.34
C MET A 33 2.70 3.45 7.01
N LYS A 34 3.99 3.47 6.69
CA LYS A 34 4.69 4.70 6.31
C LYS A 34 4.16 5.25 4.99
N GLU A 35 4.08 4.41 3.96
CA GLU A 35 3.55 4.77 2.64
C GLU A 35 2.10 5.27 2.74
N HIS A 36 1.25 4.52 3.45
CA HIS A 36 -0.14 4.92 3.66
C HIS A 36 -0.25 6.27 4.39
N GLN A 37 0.56 6.54 5.40
CA GLN A 37 0.56 7.86 6.07
C GLN A 37 0.96 8.99 5.12
N GLU A 38 1.91 8.76 4.22
CA GLU A 38 2.33 9.74 3.21
C GLU A 38 1.18 10.01 2.23
N GLU A 39 0.51 8.98 1.72
CA GLU A 39 -0.65 9.09 0.82
C GLU A 39 -1.83 9.82 1.47
N ILE A 40 -2.18 9.46 2.71
CA ILE A 40 -3.25 10.11 3.48
C ILE A 40 -2.91 11.59 3.69
N LYS A 41 -1.64 11.91 3.96
CA LYS A 41 -1.20 13.30 4.11
C LYS A 41 -1.37 14.07 2.80
N GLU A 42 -1.00 13.51 1.67
CA GLU A 42 -1.19 14.15 0.35
C GLU A 42 -2.66 14.41 0.04
N ILE A 43 -3.55 13.48 0.39
CA ILE A 43 -5.00 13.66 0.25
C ILE A 43 -5.49 14.79 1.16
N ALA A 44 -5.08 14.78 2.43
CA ALA A 44 -5.52 15.76 3.43
C ALA A 44 -5.00 17.17 3.17
N GLU A 45 -3.80 17.30 2.60
CA GLU A 45 -3.15 18.58 2.29
C GLU A 45 -3.44 19.06 0.85
N ASN A 46 -4.27 18.36 0.08
CA ASN A 46 -4.61 18.74 -1.29
C ASN A 46 -5.30 20.12 -1.33
N PRO A 47 -4.72 21.13 -2.01
CA PRO A 47 -5.24 22.50 -1.98
C PRO A 47 -6.44 22.72 -2.90
N ASN A 48 -6.79 21.74 -3.75
CA ASN A 48 -7.94 21.85 -4.64
C ASN A 48 -9.25 21.65 -3.88
N GLU A 49 -10.38 22.09 -4.45
CA GLU A 49 -11.68 21.79 -3.86
C GLU A 49 -11.88 20.27 -3.72
N PRO A 50 -12.46 19.79 -2.60
CA PRO A 50 -12.67 18.38 -2.38
C PRO A 50 -13.69 17.83 -3.38
N THR A 51 -13.33 16.72 -4.00
CA THR A 51 -14.13 15.98 -4.98
C THR A 51 -14.16 14.51 -4.58
N PHE A 52 -15.10 13.77 -5.16
CA PHE A 52 -15.14 12.31 -4.99
C PHE A 52 -13.79 11.65 -5.35
N LYS A 53 -13.16 12.12 -6.44
CA LYS A 53 -11.91 11.55 -6.94
C LYS A 53 -10.71 11.84 -6.04
N ASN A 54 -10.51 13.11 -5.65
CA ASN A 54 -9.33 13.50 -4.87
C ASN A 54 -9.46 13.21 -3.37
N THR A 55 -10.64 12.78 -2.91
CA THR A 55 -10.90 12.44 -1.51
C THR A 55 -11.28 10.96 -1.38
N LEU A 56 -12.45 10.53 -1.86
CA LEU A 56 -12.92 9.17 -1.60
C LEU A 56 -12.19 8.11 -2.42
N GLU A 57 -12.07 8.30 -3.74
CA GLU A 57 -11.36 7.35 -4.61
C GLU A 57 -9.88 7.27 -4.25
N ALA A 58 -9.26 8.41 -3.91
CA ALA A 58 -7.89 8.46 -3.43
C ALA A 58 -7.71 7.72 -2.09
N LEU A 59 -8.63 7.89 -1.14
CA LEU A 59 -8.61 7.15 0.13
C LEU A 59 -8.75 5.64 -0.10
N GLU A 60 -9.71 5.21 -0.92
CA GLU A 60 -9.92 3.79 -1.27
C GLU A 60 -8.72 3.16 -1.98
N SER A 61 -7.95 3.95 -2.72
CA SER A 61 -6.76 3.47 -3.44
C SER A 61 -5.48 3.50 -2.60
N SER A 62 -5.49 4.16 -1.43
CA SER A 62 -4.32 4.28 -0.56
C SER A 62 -4.11 3.03 0.29
N GLY A 63 -2.86 2.79 0.68
CA GLY A 63 -2.50 1.64 1.51
C GLY A 63 -2.40 0.33 0.72
N GLU A 64 -2.09 0.36 -0.57
CA GLU A 64 -1.91 -0.85 -1.39
C GLU A 64 -0.89 -1.84 -0.77
N THR A 65 0.14 -1.31 -0.11
CA THR A 65 1.18 -2.09 0.57
C THR A 65 0.78 -2.59 1.97
N LEU A 66 -0.32 -2.09 2.56
CA LEU A 66 -0.74 -2.34 3.95
C LEU A 66 -1.87 -3.38 4.05
#